data_AF-A0AAV3GFU4-F1
#
_entry.id   AF-A0AAV3GFU4-F1
#
_cell.length_a   1.000
_cell.length_b   1.000
_cell.length_c   1.000
_cell.angle_alpha   90.00
_cell.angle_beta   90.00
_cell.angle_gamma   90.00
#
_symmetry.space_group_name_H-M   'P 1'
#
loop_
_entity.id
_entity.type
_entity.pdbx_description
1 polymer ?
#
loop_
_entity_poly.entity_id
_entity_poly.type
_entity_poly.pdbx_seq_one_letter_code
_entity_poly.pdbx_strand_id
1 'polypeptide(L)' 'MLVFNNQENGGKQMQPKLIILRGNSGSGKTTIANALHQCLKEQSLLISQDVVRREMLRVKDETVFWT' A
#
# COMPACT_ATOMS: atom_id res chain seq x y z
N MET A 1 -3.38 1.26 -3.06
CA MET A 1 -2.36 1.64 -2.06
C MET A 1 -2.47 0.66 -0.91
N LEU A 2 -1.35 0.04 -0.54
CA LEU A 2 -1.29 -1.03 0.43
C LEU A 2 -0.57 -0.53 1.67
N VAL A 3 -1.14 -0.76 2.84
CA VAL A 3 -0.44 -0.55 4.11
C VAL A 3 -0.33 -1.90 4.81
N PHE A 4 0.91 -2.33 5.07
CA PHE A 4 1.18 -3.50 5.90
C PHE A 4 1.38 -3.03 7.33
N ASN A 5 0.99 -3.85 8.31
CA ASN A 5 1.31 -3.61 9.71
C ASN A 5 1.84 -4.90 10.36
N ASN A 6 2.99 -4.83 11.01
CA ASN A 6 3.57 -5.90 11.82
C ASN A 6 3.57 -5.48 13.30
N GLN A 7 2.70 -6.10 14.10
CA GLN A 7 2.52 -5.77 15.51
C GLN A 7 2.96 -6.97 16.36
N GLU A 8 3.88 -6.74 17.29
CA GLU A 8 4.13 -7.68 18.39
C GLU A 8 3.43 -7.17 19.65
N ASN A 9 2.67 -8.03 20.31
CA ASN A 9 2.11 -7.78 21.63
C ASN A 9 2.44 -8.97 22.54
N GLY A 10 3.40 -8.77 23.46
CA GLY A 10 3.62 -9.62 24.63
C GLY A 10 3.70 -11.12 24.34
N GLY A 11 4.51 -11.54 23.36
CA GLY A 11 4.75 -12.96 23.06
C GLY A 11 3.73 -13.66 22.17
N LYS A 12 2.68 -12.96 21.69
CA LYS A 12 1.73 -13.48 20.71
C LYS A 12 2.02 -12.90 19.32
N GLN A 13 2.43 -13.76 18.37
CA GLN A 13 2.55 -13.36 16.97
C GLN A 13 1.17 -12.93 16.44
N MET A 14 1.02 -11.65 16.07
CA MET A 14 -0.15 -11.22 15.30
C MET A 14 0.12 -11.44 13.82
N GLN A 15 -0.90 -11.92 13.12
CA GLN A 15 -0.84 -12.05 11.68
C GLN A 15 -0.69 -10.66 11.03
N PRO A 16 0.18 -10.51 10.02
CA PRO A 16 0.34 -9.26 9.31
C PRO A 16 -0.99 -8.81 8.71
N LYS A 17 -1.33 -7.54 8.86
CA LYS A 17 -2.57 -6.96 8.32
C LYS A 17 -2.28 -6.24 7.02
N LEU A 18 -3.06 -6.54 5.98
CA LEU A 18 -3.04 -5.85 4.70
C LEU A 18 -4.25 -4.93 4.57
N ILE A 19 -4.01 -3.62 4.46
CA ILE A 19 -5.05 -2.61 4.25
C ILE A 19 -4.98 -2.14 2.80
N ILE A 20 -6.08 -2.28 2.06
CA ILE A 20 -6.18 -1.87 0.65
C ILE A 20 -7.14 -0.70 0.53
N LEU A 21 -6.62 0.46 0.12
CA LEU A 21 -7.46 1.63 -0.18
C LEU A 21 -7.89 1.61 -1.66
N ARG A 22 -9.22 1.64 -1.90
CA ARG A 22 -9.88 1.63 -3.21
C ARG A 22 -10.78 2.86 -3.39
N GLY A 23 -11.01 3.28 -4.63
CA GLY A 23 -11.79 4.48 -4.99
C GLY A 23 -11.29 5.16 -6.27
N ASN A 24 -12.11 6.02 -6.87
CA ASN A 24 -11.82 6.73 -8.13
C ASN A 24 -10.59 7.63 -8.05
N SER A 25 -9.97 7.94 -9.20
CA SER A 25 -8.88 8.93 -9.25
C SER A 25 -9.31 10.25 -8.60
N GLY A 26 -8.43 10.89 -7.83
CA GLY A 26 -8.74 12.13 -7.09
C GLY A 26 -9.49 11.97 -5.77
N SER A 27 -9.95 10.77 -5.38
CA SER A 27 -10.75 10.56 -4.16
C SER A 27 -9.97 10.64 -2.82
N GLY A 28 -8.73 11.12 -2.81
CA GLY A 28 -7.94 11.28 -1.58
C GLY A 28 -7.31 10.02 -0.98
N LYS A 29 -7.28 8.89 -1.70
CA LYS A 29 -6.69 7.61 -1.21
C LYS A 29 -5.25 7.79 -0.72
N THR A 30 -4.43 8.50 -1.49
CA THR A 30 -3.02 8.76 -1.15
C THR A 30 -2.90 9.58 0.13
N THR A 31 -3.76 10.59 0.30
CA THR A 31 -3.83 11.42 1.50
C THR A 31 -4.14 10.58 2.73
N ILE A 32 -5.17 9.73 2.66
CA ILE A 32 -5.56 8.86 3.78
C ILE A 32 -4.47 7.82 4.09
N ALA A 33 -3.82 7.25 3.07
CA ALA A 33 -2.78 6.26 3.31
C ALA A 33 -1.54 6.86 4.00
N ASN A 34 -1.15 8.07 3.61
CA ASN A 34 -0.05 8.78 4.25
C ASN A 34 -0.37 9.10 5.71
N ALA A 35 -1.59 9.60 5.98
CA ALA A 35 -2.05 9.86 7.35
C ALA A 35 -2.10 8.56 8.18
N LEU A 36 -2.62 7.47 7.60
CA LEU A 36 -2.69 6.16 8.26
C LEU A 36 -1.28 5.61 8.56
N HIS A 37 -0.35 5.73 7.62
CA HIS A 37 1.04 5.31 7.80
C HIS A 37 1.74 6.12 8.91
N GLN A 38 1.52 7.43 8.97
CA GLN A 38 2.01 8.28 10.06
C GLN A 38 1.43 7.89 11.43
N CYS A 39 0.15 7.54 11.48
CA CYS A 39 -0.50 7.07 12.72
C CYS A 39 0.04 5.71 13.20
N LEU A 40 0.33 4.80 12.26
CA LEU A 40 0.84 3.44 12.56
C LEU A 40 2.36 3.37 12.78
N LYS A 41 3.10 4.44 12.41
CA LYS A 41 4.55 4.61 12.59
C LYS A 41 5.37 3.40 12.06
N GLU A 42 6.47 3.07 12.73
CA GLU A 42 7.49 2.08 12.33
C GLU A 42 6.95 0.67 12.13
N GLN A 43 5.75 0.38 12.64
CA GLN A 43 5.14 -0.93 12.49
C GLN A 43 4.44 -1.08 11.13
N SER A 44 4.37 -0.01 10.33
CA SER A 44 3.67 -0.02 9.05
C SER A 44 4.55 0.24 7.84
N LEU A 45 4.18 -0.37 6.70
CA LEU A 45 4.83 -0.16 5.41
C LEU A 45 3.81 0.31 4.39
N LEU A 46 4.03 1.47 3.79
CA LEU A 46 3.20 2.04 2.75
C LEU A 46 3.76 1.67 1.37
N ILE A 47 2.97 0.98 0.54
CA ILE A 47 3.34 0.58 -0.82
C ILE A 47 2.33 1.13 -1.82
N SER A 48 2.83 1.90 -2.79
CA SER A 48 2.00 2.42 -3.89
C SER A 48 1.71 1.32 -4.91
N GLN A 49 0.63 1.49 -5.68
CA GLN A 49 0.27 0.49 -6.70
C GLN A 49 1.33 0.39 -7.80
N ASP A 50 1.90 1.52 -8.22
CA ASP A 50 2.94 1.55 -9.25
C ASP A 50 4.22 0.87 -8.79
N VAL A 51 4.61 1.01 -7.52
CA VAL A 51 5.77 0.29 -6.96
C VAL A 51 5.54 -1.21 -7.04
N VAL A 52 4.36 -1.70 -6.63
CA VAL A 52 4.03 -3.14 -6.76
C VAL A 52 4.11 -3.57 -8.22
N ARG A 53 3.49 -2.83 -9.14
CA ARG A 53 3.42 -3.21 -10.54
C ARG A 53 4.79 -3.16 -11.24
N ARG A 54 5.51 -2.06 -11.13
CA ARG A 54 6.74 -1.77 -11.89
C ARG A 54 7.98 -2.38 -11.24
N GLU A 55 8.11 -2.28 -9.91
CA GLU A 55 9.36 -2.63 -9.22
C GLU A 55 9.32 -4.04 -8.67
N MET A 56 8.20 -4.43 -8.02
CA MET A 56 8.08 -5.76 -7.41
C MET A 56 7.70 -6.83 -8.41
N LEU A 57 6.73 -6.54 -9.29
CA LEU A 57 6.23 -7.49 -10.29
C LEU A 57 6.88 -7.32 -11.66
N ARG A 58 7.71 -6.29 -11.87
CA ARG A 58 8.42 -6.00 -13.13
C ARG A 58 7.51 -5.99 -14.37
N VAL A 59 6.26 -5.56 -14.18
CA VAL A 59 5.28 -5.48 -15.26
C VAL A 59 5.70 -4.35 -16.20
N LYS A 60 5.83 -4.67 -17.49
CA LYS A 60 6.12 -3.66 -18.52
C LYS A 60 4.96 -2.67 -18.60
N ASP A 61 5.27 -1.39 -18.79
CA ASP A 61 4.26 -0.43 -19.20
C ASP A 61 3.80 -0.77 -20.62
N GLU A 62 2.65 -1.42 -20.72
CA GLU A 62 1.94 -1.54 -21.97
C GLU A 62 1.36 -0.16 -22.27
N THR A 63 2.04 0.59 -23.14
CA THR A 63 1.44 1.76 -23.76
C THR A 63 0.39 1.23 -24.70
N VAL A 64 -0.86 1.18 -24.23
CA VAL A 64 -2.00 1.03 -25.12
C VAL A 64 -2.09 2.34 -25.89
N PHE A 65 -1.35 2.42 -27.00
CA PHE A 65 -1.65 3.39 -28.03
C PHE A 65 -3.05 3.03 -28.51
N TRP A 66 -4.00 3.95 -28.36
CA TRP A 66 -5.30 3.81 -29.01
C TRP A 66 -5.05 3.86 -30.51
N THR A 67 -4.82 2.68 -31.11
CA THR A 67 -4.97 2.41 -32.54
C THR A 67 -6.03 1.35 -32.69
#